data_AF-A0A382PQ73-F1
#
_entry.id   AF-A0A382PQ73-F1
#
_cell.length_a   1.000
_cell.length_b   1.000
_cell.length_c   1.000
_cell.angle_alpha   90.00
_cell.angle_beta   90.00
_cell.angle_gamma   90.00
#
_symmetry.space_group_name_H-M   'P 1'
#
loop_
_entity.id
_entity.type
_entity.pdbx_description
1 polymer ?
#
loop_
_entity_poly.entity_id
_entity_poly.type
_entity_poly.pdbx_seq_one_letter_code
_entity_poly.pdbx_strand_id
1 'polypeptide(L)' 'MALAEDIGTGDLSSDLLNNERIKASIICREKAVICGVEYSDYCFTELDSSIEIDWKINEGEEVMPGTIICQF' A
#
# COMPACT_ATOMS: atom_id res chain seq x y z
N MET A 1 -1.90 -13.36 10.99
CA MET A 1 -1.21 -12.48 10.02
C MET A 1 -1.43 -11.04 10.45
N ALA A 2 -0.52 -10.10 10.17
CA ALA A 2 -0.60 -8.72 10.66
C ALA A 2 -1.94 -8.03 10.34
N LEU A 3 -2.53 -8.30 9.17
CA LEU A 3 -3.86 -7.81 8.79
C LEU A 3 -4.98 -8.20 9.78
N ALA A 4 -4.99 -9.44 10.26
CA ALA A 4 -6.01 -9.91 11.19
C ALA A 4 -5.81 -9.33 12.61
N GLU A 5 -4.56 -9.02 12.96
CA GLU A 5 -4.23 -8.32 14.21
C GLU A 5 -4.70 -6.85 14.16
N ASP A 6 -4.49 -6.18 13.02
CA ASP A 6 -4.77 -4.74 12.85
C ASP A 6 -6.27 -4.45 12.62
N ILE A 7 -6.95 -5.26 11.80
CA ILE A 7 -8.36 -5.04 11.46
C ILE A 7 -9.29 -5.55 12.55
N GLY A 8 -8.97 -6.68 13.20
CA GLY A 8 -9.80 -7.27 14.25
C GLY A 8 -11.27 -7.45 13.83
N THR A 9 -12.18 -6.69 14.45
CA THR A 9 -13.63 -6.71 14.15
C THR A 9 -14.07 -5.72 13.06
N GLY A 10 -13.15 -4.93 12.51
CA GLY A 10 -13.39 -3.90 11.49
C GLY A 10 -12.71 -2.57 11.81
N ASP A 11 -12.58 -1.69 10.81
CA ASP A 11 -12.07 -0.32 10.97
C ASP A 11 -13.22 0.68 11.14
N LEU A 12 -13.55 0.97 12.40
CA LEU A 12 -14.67 1.84 12.79
C LEU A 12 -14.53 3.29 12.27
N SER A 13 -13.31 3.73 11.97
CA SER A 13 -13.08 5.09 11.46
C SER A 13 -13.39 5.19 9.96
N SER A 14 -13.07 4.13 9.21
CA SER A 14 -13.38 4.03 7.78
C SER A 14 -14.89 3.85 7.52
N ASP A 15 -15.63 3.23 8.44
CA ASP A 15 -17.11 3.07 8.33
C ASP A 15 -17.90 4.39 8.27
N LEU A 16 -17.29 5.50 8.69
CA LEU A 16 -17.89 6.83 8.63
C LEU A 16 -17.75 7.51 7.26
N LEU A 17 -16.94 6.92 6.36
CA LEU A 17 -16.68 7.46 5.03
C LEU A 17 -17.62 6.85 3.99
N ASN A 18 -17.85 7.60 2.91
CA ASN A 18 -18.57 7.05 1.77
C ASN A 18 -17.73 5.96 1.10
N ASN A 19 -18.41 4.89 0.67
CA ASN A 19 -17.78 3.81 -0.09
C ASN A 19 -17.52 4.24 -1.55
N GLU A 20 -16.44 4.98 -1.77
CA GLU A 20 -16.04 5.54 -3.06
C GLU A 20 -14.63 5.08 -3.45
N ARG A 21 -14.42 4.84 -4.75
CA ARG A 21 -13.08 4.56 -5.28
C ARG A 21 -12.27 5.84 -5.33
N ILE A 22 -11.11 5.81 -4.71
CA ILE A 22 -10.14 6.91 -4.71
C ILE A 22 -8.83 6.47 -5.35
N LYS A 23 -7.93 7.43 -5.58
CA LYS A 23 -6.55 7.17 -5.98
C LYS A 23 -5.60 7.65 -4.90
N ALA A 24 -4.59 6.86 -4.60
CA ALA A 24 -3.55 7.14 -3.62
C ALA A 24 -2.16 6.82 -4.20
N SER A 25 -1.12 7.24 -3.47
CA SER A 25 0.26 6.98 -3.84
C SER A 25 1.14 6.84 -2.61
N ILE A 26 2.12 5.94 -2.67
CA ILE A 26 3.16 5.81 -1.65
C ILE A 26 4.40 6.58 -2.12
N ILE A 27 4.95 7.42 -1.24
CA ILE A 27 6.09 8.29 -1.53
C ILE A 27 7.21 7.99 -0.52
N CYS A 28 8.42 7.80 -1.03
CA CYS A 28 9.60 7.67 -0.18
C CYS A 28 10.02 9.04 0.36
N ARG A 29 10.16 9.20 1.68
CA ARG A 29 10.52 10.48 2.30
C ARG A 29 11.99 10.63 2.64
N GLU A 30 12.73 9.53 2.63
CA GLU A 30 14.15 9.47 2.95
C GLU A 30 14.87 8.64 1.87
N LYS A 31 16.20 8.70 1.84
CA LYS A 31 16.96 7.81 0.95
C LYS A 31 16.86 6.38 1.47
N ALA A 32 16.43 5.43 0.64
CA ALA A 32 16.20 4.06 1.07
C ALA A 32 16.41 3.04 -0.07
N VAL A 33 16.63 1.78 0.29
CA VAL A 33 16.50 0.64 -0.62
C VAL A 33 15.15 -0.01 -0.35
N ILE A 34 14.33 -0.21 -1.37
CA ILE A 34 12.97 -0.75 -1.19
C ILE A 34 13.01 -2.28 -1.18
N CYS A 35 12.25 -2.88 -0.26
CA CYS A 35 12.10 -4.33 -0.10
C CYS A 35 10.66 -4.62 0.37
N GLY A 36 10.09 -5.75 -0.08
CA GLY A 36 8.75 -6.19 0.32
C GLY A 36 7.62 -5.75 -0.63
N VAL A 37 7.93 -5.59 -1.93
CA VAL A 37 6.92 -5.29 -2.96
C VAL A 37 5.90 -6.44 -3.01
N GLU A 38 6.37 -7.69 -3.07
CA GLU A 38 5.51 -8.88 -3.12
C GLU A 38 4.63 -9.04 -1.87
N TYR A 39 5.16 -8.72 -0.69
CA TYR A 39 4.39 -8.74 0.55
C TYR A 39 3.31 -7.66 0.56
N SER A 40 3.62 -6.47 0.03
CA SER A 40 2.63 -5.40 -0.08
C SER A 40 1.50 -5.80 -1.04
N ASP A 41 1.83 -6.36 -2.21
CA ASP A 41 0.86 -6.88 -3.17
C ASP A 41 -0.08 -7.91 -2.53
N TYR A 42 0.47 -8.84 -1.75
CA TYR A 42 -0.33 -9.84 -1.04
C TYR A 42 -1.30 -9.16 -0.05
N CYS A 43 -0.83 -8.19 0.72
CA CYS A 43 -1.68 -7.48 1.67
C CYS A 43 -2.85 -6.75 1.01
N PHE A 44 -2.61 -6.04 -0.11
CA PHE A 44 -3.69 -5.38 -0.83
C PHE A 44 -4.65 -6.37 -1.49
N THR A 45 -4.14 -7.48 -2.03
CA THR A 45 -4.98 -8.53 -2.63
C THR A 45 -5.88 -9.21 -1.59
N GLU A 46 -5.36 -9.45 -0.38
CA GLU A 46 -6.11 -10.04 0.74
C GLU A 46 -7.19 -9.06 1.26
N LEU A 47 -6.92 -7.75 1.22
CA LEU A 47 -7.89 -6.71 1.59
C LEU A 47 -9.01 -6.54 0.55
N ASP A 48 -8.63 -6.31 -0.69
CA ASP A 48 -9.54 -6.15 -1.83
C ASP A 48 -8.81 -6.47 -3.14
N SER A 49 -9.10 -7.64 -3.70
CA SER A 49 -8.57 -8.10 -4.98
C SER A 49 -8.89 -7.21 -6.20
N SER A 50 -9.74 -6.19 -6.05
CA SER A 50 -10.05 -5.21 -7.11
C SER A 50 -9.11 -4.00 -7.13
N ILE A 51 -8.21 -3.87 -6.15
CA ILE A 51 -7.18 -2.84 -6.12
C ILE A 51 -6.08 -3.20 -7.12
N GLU A 52 -5.83 -2.31 -8.08
CA GLU A 52 -4.72 -2.44 -9.03
C GLU A 52 -3.58 -1.51 -8.63
N ILE A 53 -2.39 -2.09 -8.37
CA ILE A 53 -1.21 -1.33 -7.97
C ILE A 53 -0.27 -1.14 -9.16
N ASP A 54 0.05 0.11 -9.44
CA ASP A 54 1.01 0.54 -10.46
C ASP A 54 2.36 0.85 -9.80
N TRP A 55 3.22 -0.16 -9.71
CA TRP A 55 4.58 -0.06 -9.17
C TRP A 55 5.49 0.74 -10.11
N LYS A 56 6.19 1.73 -9.55
CA LYS A 56 7.11 2.63 -10.27
C LYS A 56 8.58 2.29 -10.09
N ILE A 57 8.88 1.33 -9.23
CA ILE A 57 10.22 0.90 -8.83
C ILE A 57 10.29 -0.62 -8.76
N ASN A 58 11.49 -1.16 -8.72
CA ASN A 58 11.72 -2.60 -8.57
C ASN A 58 12.11 -2.97 -7.12
N GLU A 59 11.86 -4.23 -6.73
CA GLU A 59 12.39 -4.81 -5.50
C GLU A 59 13.93 -4.66 -5.46
N GLY A 60 14.46 -4.16 -4.34
CA GLY A 60 15.89 -3.91 -4.16
C GLY A 60 16.41 -2.61 -4.80
N GLU A 61 15.54 -1.78 -5.38
CA GLU A 61 15.94 -0.50 -5.96
C GLU A 61 16.25 0.56 -4.88
N GLU A 62 17.33 1.33 -5.07
CA GLU A 62 17.65 2.49 -4.24
C GLU A 62 16.87 3.72 -4.74
N VAL A 63 16.10 4.34 -3.85
CA VAL A 63 15.25 5.50 -4.14
C VAL A 63 15.65 6.71 -3.31
N MET A 64 15.31 7.89 -3.81
CA MET A 64 15.58 9.17 -3.16
C MET A 64 14.30 9.75 -2.53
N PRO A 65 14.43 10.69 -1.58
CA PRO A 65 13.28 11.44 -1.08
C PRO A 65 12.46 12.06 -2.22
N GLY A 66 11.14 11.88 -2.16
CA GLY A 66 10.19 12.35 -3.16
C GLY A 66 9.87 11.35 -4.27
N THR A 67 10.57 10.20 -4.35
CA THR A 67 10.23 9.15 -5.31
C THR A 67 8.85 8.56 -4.99
N ILE A 68 7.98 8.50 -6.00
CA ILE A 68 6.72 7.74 -5.94
C ILE A 68 7.07 6.27 -6.10
N ILE A 69 6.72 5.45 -5.11
CA ILE A 69 6.98 4.00 -5.10
C ILE A 69 5.90 3.29 -5.92
N CYS A 70 4.63 3.59 -5.66
CA CYS A 70 3.49 3.05 -6.40
C CYS A 70 2.27 3.97 -6.31
N GLN A 71 1.29 3.70 -7.16
CA GLN A 71 -0.02 4.34 -7.17
C GLN A 71 -1.11 3.26 -7.23
N PHE A 72 -2.26 3.50 -6.61
CA PHE A 72 -3.41 2.59 -6.62
C PHE A 72 -4.72 3.36 -6.45
#